data_AF-A0A416TG67-F1
#
_entry.id   AF-A0A416TG67-F1
#
_cell.length_a   1.000
_cell.length_b   1.000
_cell.length_c   1.000
_cell.angle_alpha   90.00
_cell.angle_beta   90.00
_cell.angle_gamma   90.00
#
_symmetry.space_group_name_H-M   'P 1'
#
loop_
_entity.id
_entity.type
_entity.pdbx_description
1 polymer ?
#
loop_
_entity_poly.entity_id
_entity_poly.type
_entity_poly.pdbx_seq_one_letter_code
_entity_poly.pdbx_strand_id
1 'polypeptide(L)'
;MKKISLLISLYMFLVLLGSCSSGPVGKRATGLAYEVVVVMKKANWDGPSGKAIKQELTSDVPGLPQSEPALKITYVDPSQFDGLLTYVRNILIVNIDPSIYTKTSLNYENDRWAKGQVVVTLNAPSPEAIIEYAQAHPRALVDFFVKVEMNRAIAQLEKDYSSVVMDNLKDHYDLMLNAPANMTYYRDTTDFFWASNNANTGRTDLIVYTFPYTDPNTFTAEYLVEKRDSVLKANLPGAFPDSYMTTESRFGVEYTPITVNGKYCGVLRGLWKMVGDMMGGPFVSHVRLDEKNNRVVVAEGFVFAPETDKRNFIRRIEAALYTLRLPGEFDKSVEEKLDIPESKK
;
A
#
# COMPACT_ATOMS: atom_id res chain seq x y z
N MET A 1 -27.52 30.53 -54.91
CA MET A 1 -27.17 30.92 -53.52
C MET A 1 -27.37 29.80 -52.51
N LYS A 2 -28.55 29.15 -52.42
CA LYS A 2 -28.81 28.07 -51.43
C LYS A 2 -27.84 26.86 -51.51
N LYS A 3 -27.44 26.43 -52.72
CA LYS A 3 -26.49 25.30 -52.89
C LYS A 3 -25.05 25.64 -52.46
N ILE A 4 -24.62 26.90 -52.64
CA ILE A 4 -23.30 27.38 -52.20
C ILE A 4 -23.27 27.53 -50.68
N SER A 5 -24.37 28.03 -50.09
CA SER A 5 -24.53 28.09 -48.63
C SER A 5 -24.49 26.70 -47.97
N LEU A 6 -25.05 25.67 -48.62
CA LEU A 6 -25.03 24.29 -48.12
C LEU A 6 -23.63 23.67 -48.20
N LEU A 7 -22.88 23.94 -49.26
CA LEU A 7 -21.49 23.46 -49.41
C LEU A 7 -20.56 24.13 -48.38
N ILE A 8 -20.74 25.42 -48.11
CA ILE A 8 -19.97 26.14 -47.09
C ILE A 8 -20.31 25.63 -45.68
N SER A 9 -21.60 25.37 -45.39
CA SER A 9 -22.01 24.79 -44.10
C SER A 9 -21.47 23.36 -43.90
N LEU A 10 -21.44 22.54 -44.96
CA LEU A 10 -20.90 21.19 -44.89
C LEU A 10 -19.36 21.18 -44.72
N TYR A 11 -18.66 22.11 -45.38
CA TYR A 11 -17.22 22.29 -45.22
C TYR A 11 -16.86 22.80 -43.81
N MET A 12 -17.66 23.72 -43.26
CA MET A 12 -17.49 24.22 -41.89
C MET A 12 -17.77 23.14 -40.84
N PHE A 13 -18.72 22.23 -41.09
CA PHE A 13 -19.00 21.07 -40.23
C PHE A 13 -17.87 20.02 -40.30
N LEU A 14 -17.26 19.81 -41.48
CA LEU A 14 -16.09 18.94 -41.65
C LEU A 14 -14.83 19.49 -40.96
N VAL A 15 -14.64 20.81 -40.90
CA VAL A 15 -13.53 21.44 -40.17
C VAL A 15 -13.73 21.33 -38.65
N LEU A 16 -14.96 21.35 -38.16
CA LEU A 16 -15.28 21.16 -36.73
C LEU A 16 -15.07 19.71 -36.25
N LEU A 17 -15.13 18.71 -37.14
CA LEU A 17 -14.81 17.31 -36.83
C LEU A 17 -13.30 17.01 -36.81
N GLY A 18 -12.45 17.95 -37.24
CA GLY A 18 -11.00 17.84 -37.23
C GLY A 18 -10.32 18.31 -35.93
N SER A 19 -11.07 18.88 -34.98
CA SER A 19 -10.52 19.35 -33.70
C SER A 19 -10.63 18.29 -32.60
N CYS A 20 -10.19 17.07 -32.89
CA CYS A 20 -9.80 16.16 -31.83
C CYS A 20 -8.33 16.47 -31.52
N SER A 21 -8.09 17.33 -30.53
CA SER A 21 -6.76 17.56 -30.00
C SER A 21 -6.32 16.32 -29.20
N SER A 22 -5.99 15.23 -29.90
CA SER A 22 -5.10 14.23 -29.35
C SER A 22 -3.71 14.86 -29.33
N GLY A 23 -3.43 15.68 -28.31
CA GLY A 23 -2.06 15.95 -27.93
C GLY A 23 -1.32 14.62 -27.73
N PRO A 24 0.02 14.58 -27.81
CA PRO A 24 0.76 13.34 -27.66
C PRO A 24 0.31 12.68 -26.35
N VAL A 25 -0.33 11.51 -26.43
CA VAL A 25 -0.65 10.73 -25.25
C VAL A 25 0.70 10.31 -24.69
N GLY A 26 1.20 11.05 -23.70
CA GLY A 26 2.43 10.71 -23.01
C GLY A 26 2.36 9.26 -22.58
N LYS A 27 3.44 8.51 -22.81
CA LYS A 27 3.52 7.09 -22.49
C LYS A 27 3.15 6.92 -21.01
N ARG A 28 2.26 5.97 -20.69
CA ARG A 28 1.90 5.65 -19.31
C ARG A 28 2.69 4.44 -18.85
N ALA A 29 3.04 4.42 -17.56
CA ALA A 29 3.78 3.32 -17.00
C ALA A 29 2.96 2.03 -17.01
N THR A 30 3.62 0.89 -17.19
CA THR A 30 3.05 -0.47 -17.21
C THR A 30 3.63 -1.34 -16.09
N GLY A 31 3.31 -2.63 -16.06
CA GLY A 31 3.80 -3.58 -15.04
C GLY A 31 2.85 -3.79 -13.86
N LEU A 32 3.06 -4.86 -13.10
CA LEU A 32 2.17 -5.25 -11.99
C LEU A 32 2.58 -4.62 -10.66
N ALA A 33 1.63 -4.63 -9.71
CA ALA A 33 1.84 -4.05 -8.39
C ALA A 33 2.90 -4.84 -7.65
N TYR A 34 3.78 -4.12 -6.95
CA TYR A 34 4.86 -4.71 -6.19
C TYR A 34 5.81 -5.57 -7.07
N GLU A 35 5.99 -5.20 -8.34
CA GLU A 35 7.09 -5.63 -9.18
C GLU A 35 8.14 -4.51 -9.29
N VAL A 36 9.41 -4.89 -9.41
CA VAL A 36 10.53 -3.98 -9.66
C VAL A 36 11.45 -4.56 -10.73
N VAL A 37 11.81 -3.74 -11.72
CA VAL A 37 12.87 -4.07 -12.67
C VAL A 37 14.22 -3.60 -12.11
N VAL A 38 15.16 -4.52 -11.93
CA VAL A 38 16.52 -4.22 -11.48
C VAL A 38 17.46 -4.24 -12.69
N VAL A 39 17.98 -3.06 -13.03
CA VAL A 39 18.93 -2.84 -14.12
C VAL A 39 20.34 -2.85 -13.54
N MET A 40 21.10 -3.91 -13.79
CA MET A 40 22.42 -4.11 -13.18
C MET A 40 23.32 -4.96 -14.08
N LYS A 41 24.61 -4.61 -14.20
CA LYS A 41 25.58 -5.42 -14.97
C LYS A 41 25.57 -6.86 -14.46
N LYS A 42 25.51 -7.83 -15.37
CA LYS A 42 25.40 -9.26 -15.02
C LYS A 42 26.42 -9.75 -13.99
N ALA A 43 27.68 -9.35 -14.12
CA ALA A 43 28.74 -9.73 -13.18
C ALA A 43 28.44 -9.29 -11.72
N ASN A 44 27.83 -8.11 -11.54
CA ASN A 44 27.47 -7.62 -10.21
C ASN A 44 26.17 -8.26 -9.70
N TRP A 45 25.21 -8.51 -10.60
CA TRP A 45 23.95 -9.17 -10.27
C TRP A 45 24.15 -10.61 -9.77
N ASP A 46 25.01 -11.38 -10.45
CA ASP A 46 25.34 -12.75 -10.05
C ASP A 46 26.27 -12.78 -8.81
N GLY A 47 26.89 -11.63 -8.48
CA GLY A 47 27.82 -11.45 -7.38
C GLY A 47 27.18 -11.09 -6.03
N PRO A 48 28.00 -10.80 -4.99
CA PRO A 48 27.52 -10.50 -3.64
C PRO A 48 26.61 -9.27 -3.53
N SER A 49 26.85 -8.21 -4.31
CA SER A 49 26.01 -6.99 -4.30
C SER A 49 24.61 -7.26 -4.86
N GLY A 50 24.49 -8.02 -5.95
CA GLY A 50 23.20 -8.46 -6.48
C GLY A 50 22.43 -9.34 -5.51
N LYS A 51 23.11 -10.23 -4.78
CA LYS A 51 22.49 -11.04 -3.71
C LYS A 51 21.93 -10.16 -2.58
N ALA A 52 22.67 -9.15 -2.14
CA ALA A 52 22.21 -8.22 -1.10
C ALA A 52 20.96 -7.46 -1.53
N ILE A 53 20.96 -6.89 -2.74
CA ILE A 53 19.80 -6.19 -3.31
C ILE A 53 18.60 -7.13 -3.43
N LYS A 54 18.82 -8.35 -3.95
CA LYS A 54 17.76 -9.35 -4.08
C LYS A 54 17.15 -9.69 -2.72
N GLN A 55 17.99 -9.97 -1.72
CA GLN A 55 17.55 -10.30 -0.37
C GLN A 55 16.71 -9.19 0.25
N GLU A 56 17.10 -7.93 0.07
CA GLU A 56 16.36 -6.79 0.59
C GLU A 56 14.99 -6.64 -0.09
N LEU A 57 14.97 -6.59 -1.42
CA LEU A 57 13.76 -6.39 -2.22
C LEU A 57 12.75 -7.55 -2.10
N THR A 58 13.23 -8.78 -1.93
CA THR A 58 12.37 -9.96 -1.71
C THR A 58 12.20 -10.33 -0.24
N SER A 59 12.54 -9.44 0.70
CA SER A 59 12.35 -9.69 2.13
C SER A 59 10.88 -10.03 2.44
N ASP A 60 10.68 -10.85 3.45
CA ASP A 60 9.36 -11.35 3.82
C ASP A 60 8.42 -10.20 4.23
N VAL A 61 7.16 -10.33 3.86
CA VAL A 61 6.12 -9.41 4.35
C VAL A 61 5.72 -9.78 5.78
N PRO A 62 5.85 -8.87 6.75
CA PRO A 62 5.52 -9.18 8.13
C PRO A 62 4.03 -9.45 8.33
N GLY A 63 3.71 -10.32 9.29
CA GLY A 63 2.33 -10.65 9.67
C GLY A 63 1.60 -11.60 8.72
N LEU A 64 2.29 -12.21 7.74
CA LEU A 64 1.69 -13.25 6.88
C LEU A 64 1.88 -14.65 7.47
N PRO A 65 0.91 -15.57 7.26
CA PRO A 65 1.01 -16.93 7.78
C PRO A 65 2.02 -17.79 7.02
N GLN A 66 2.31 -17.43 5.77
CA GLN A 66 3.31 -18.04 4.92
C GLN A 66 4.22 -16.93 4.39
N SER A 67 5.51 -17.23 4.25
CA SER A 67 6.48 -16.27 3.71
C SER A 67 6.13 -15.94 2.26
N GLU A 68 5.89 -14.66 1.99
CA GLU A 68 5.67 -14.12 0.65
C GLU A 68 6.64 -12.95 0.43
N PRO A 69 7.34 -12.87 -0.72
CA PRO A 69 8.34 -11.84 -0.96
C PRO A 69 7.68 -10.46 -1.09
N ALA A 70 8.29 -9.43 -0.50
CA ALA A 70 7.76 -8.08 -0.55
C ALA A 70 7.65 -7.52 -1.97
N LEU A 71 8.61 -7.83 -2.84
CA LEU A 71 8.54 -7.44 -4.25
C LEU A 71 8.91 -8.64 -5.12
N LYS A 72 8.35 -8.68 -6.33
CA LYS A 72 8.81 -9.59 -7.38
C LYS A 72 9.83 -8.84 -8.25
N ILE A 73 11.00 -9.44 -8.42
CA ILE A 73 12.09 -8.84 -9.18
C ILE A 73 12.09 -9.37 -10.60
N THR A 74 12.24 -8.46 -11.56
CA THR A 74 12.67 -8.77 -12.92
C THR A 74 14.06 -8.20 -13.14
N TYR A 75 15.04 -9.05 -13.42
CA TYR A 75 16.41 -8.62 -13.71
C TYR A 75 16.57 -8.26 -15.19
N VAL A 76 17.38 -7.24 -15.48
CA VAL A 76 17.81 -6.90 -16.84
C VAL A 76 19.25 -6.37 -16.84
N ASP A 77 20.05 -6.82 -17.81
CA ASP A 77 21.38 -6.24 -18.05
C ASP A 77 21.22 -4.86 -18.73
N PRO A 78 22.02 -3.83 -18.38
CA PRO A 78 21.91 -2.50 -18.98
C PRO A 78 21.93 -2.50 -20.51
N SER A 79 22.63 -3.44 -21.15
CA SER A 79 22.67 -3.59 -22.61
C SER A 79 21.34 -4.02 -23.24
N GLN A 80 20.42 -4.55 -22.45
CA GLN A 80 19.09 -5.04 -22.85
C GLN A 80 17.96 -4.20 -22.26
N PHE A 81 18.29 -3.13 -21.53
CA PHE A 81 17.31 -2.24 -20.92
C PHE A 81 16.85 -1.19 -21.93
N ASP A 82 15.91 -1.57 -22.78
CA ASP A 82 15.34 -0.71 -23.81
C ASP A 82 13.81 -0.86 -23.92
N GLY A 83 13.21 -0.06 -24.81
CA GLY A 83 11.83 -0.25 -25.25
C GLY A 83 10.82 -0.32 -24.10
N LEU A 84 10.05 -1.42 -24.07
CA LEU A 84 8.97 -1.63 -23.09
C LEU A 84 9.46 -1.74 -21.64
N LEU A 85 10.69 -2.21 -21.41
CA LEU A 85 11.26 -2.31 -20.07
C LEU A 85 11.50 -0.92 -19.46
N THR A 86 11.73 0.10 -20.28
CA THR A 86 11.85 1.49 -19.82
C THR A 86 10.51 2.12 -19.42
N TYR A 87 9.37 1.48 -19.67
CA TYR A 87 8.05 2.03 -19.32
C TYR A 87 7.42 1.35 -18.10
N VAL A 88 8.08 0.40 -17.45
CA VAL A 88 7.51 -0.22 -16.24
C VAL A 88 7.48 0.76 -15.07
N ARG A 89 6.55 0.59 -14.15
CA ARG A 89 6.25 1.57 -13.11
C ARG A 89 7.27 1.69 -11.97
N ASN A 90 8.11 0.68 -11.75
CA ASN A 90 9.16 0.67 -10.73
C ASN A 90 10.46 0.13 -11.30
N ILE A 91 11.52 0.94 -11.24
CA ILE A 91 12.84 0.59 -11.77
C ILE A 91 13.90 0.92 -10.73
N LEU A 92 14.84 0.01 -10.50
CA LEU A 92 16.06 0.22 -9.76
C LEU A 92 17.25 0.11 -10.72
N ILE A 93 17.95 1.21 -10.96
CA ILE A 93 19.18 1.24 -11.75
C ILE A 93 20.37 1.21 -10.79
N VAL A 94 21.26 0.24 -10.99
CA VAL A 94 22.44 0.05 -10.14
C VAL A 94 23.70 0.30 -10.96
N ASN A 95 24.40 1.38 -10.64
CA ASN A 95 25.66 1.74 -11.28
C ASN A 95 26.81 1.51 -10.32
N ILE A 96 27.81 0.74 -10.77
CA ILE A 96 29.06 0.53 -10.05
C ILE A 96 30.20 0.99 -10.94
N ASP A 97 30.87 2.06 -10.53
CA ASP A 97 31.99 2.65 -11.26
C ASP A 97 32.91 3.44 -10.30
N PRO A 98 34.11 2.90 -9.96
CA PRO A 98 35.04 3.57 -9.05
C PRO A 98 35.68 4.82 -9.66
N SER A 99 35.60 5.03 -10.98
CA SER A 99 36.12 6.23 -11.64
C SER A 99 35.17 7.43 -11.56
N ILE A 100 33.89 7.16 -11.31
CA ILE A 100 32.82 8.18 -11.26
C ILE A 100 32.35 8.42 -9.83
N TYR A 101 32.21 7.35 -9.04
CA TYR A 101 31.61 7.41 -7.71
C TYR A 101 32.67 7.20 -6.63
N THR A 102 32.62 8.01 -5.58
CA THR A 102 33.48 7.89 -4.40
C THR A 102 32.74 7.39 -3.16
N LYS A 103 31.41 7.37 -3.19
CA LYS A 103 30.53 6.90 -2.12
C LYS A 103 29.21 6.38 -2.69
N THR A 104 28.53 5.52 -1.94
CA THR A 104 27.19 5.07 -2.29
C THR A 104 26.20 6.23 -2.19
N SER A 105 25.33 6.37 -3.18
CA SER A 105 24.26 7.36 -3.20
C SER A 105 22.99 6.77 -3.79
N LEU A 106 21.85 7.25 -3.28
CA LEU A 106 20.53 6.82 -3.67
C LEU A 106 19.66 8.04 -3.93
N ASN A 107 18.99 8.07 -5.07
CA ASN A 107 18.00 9.08 -5.42
C ASN A 107 16.88 8.44 -6.23
N TYR A 108 15.78 9.15 -6.39
CA TYR A 108 14.71 8.72 -7.29
C TYR A 108 14.24 9.85 -8.19
N GLU A 109 13.66 9.51 -9.32
CA GLU A 109 13.00 10.44 -10.23
C GLU A 109 11.66 9.88 -10.69
N ASN A 110 10.68 10.77 -10.80
CA ASN A 110 9.37 10.46 -11.33
C ASN A 110 9.34 10.65 -12.85
N ASP A 111 8.60 9.78 -13.53
CA ASP A 111 8.18 9.96 -14.92
C ASP A 111 9.32 10.15 -15.94
N ARG A 112 10.47 9.49 -15.72
CA ARG A 112 11.64 9.62 -16.60
C ARG A 112 11.32 9.26 -18.05
N TRP A 113 10.57 8.17 -18.26
CA TRP A 113 10.18 7.71 -19.60
C TRP A 113 8.67 7.57 -19.78
N ALA A 114 7.91 7.36 -18.70
CA ALA A 114 6.47 7.17 -18.76
C ALA A 114 5.77 7.73 -17.51
N LYS A 115 4.58 8.31 -17.66
CA LYS A 115 3.78 8.86 -16.55
C LYS A 115 3.33 7.77 -15.57
N GLY A 116 3.50 8.02 -14.27
CA GLY A 116 3.27 7.09 -13.18
C GLY A 116 4.48 6.20 -12.87
N GLN A 117 5.66 6.52 -13.38
CA GLN A 117 6.88 5.74 -13.19
C GLN A 117 7.73 6.30 -12.05
N VAL A 118 8.35 5.40 -11.27
CA VAL A 118 9.41 5.74 -10.32
C VAL A 118 10.68 5.01 -10.72
N VAL A 119 11.76 5.76 -10.90
CA VAL A 119 13.10 5.23 -11.18
C VAL A 119 14.02 5.59 -10.01
N VAL A 120 14.51 4.58 -9.31
CA VAL A 120 15.53 4.73 -8.25
C VAL A 120 16.89 4.47 -8.87
N THR A 121 17.87 5.35 -8.60
CA THR A 121 19.26 5.14 -9.01
C THR A 121 20.14 4.95 -7.79
N LEU A 122 20.77 3.79 -7.69
CA LEU A 122 21.79 3.44 -6.71
C LEU A 122 23.16 3.49 -7.39
N ASN A 123 23.99 4.46 -7.02
CA ASN A 123 25.36 4.59 -7.53
C ASN A 123 26.36 4.21 -6.43
N ALA A 124 27.40 3.45 -6.76
CA ALA A 124 28.44 3.04 -5.81
C ALA A 124 29.84 2.92 -6.44
N PRO A 125 30.92 3.09 -5.67
CA PRO A 125 32.29 2.86 -6.14
C PRO A 125 32.60 1.38 -6.40
N SER A 126 32.00 0.46 -5.62
CA SER A 126 32.29 -0.97 -5.68
C SER A 126 31.08 -1.82 -5.24
N PRO A 127 31.10 -3.15 -5.51
CA PRO A 127 30.12 -4.08 -4.95
C PRO A 127 30.06 -4.07 -3.42
N GLU A 128 31.20 -3.96 -2.75
CA GLU A 128 31.31 -3.94 -1.28
C GLU A 128 30.59 -2.74 -0.68
N ALA A 129 30.72 -1.56 -1.31
CA ALA A 129 30.04 -0.34 -0.87
C ALA A 129 28.50 -0.44 -0.96
N ILE A 130 27.96 -1.31 -1.84
CA ILE A 130 26.52 -1.61 -1.86
C ILE A 130 26.13 -2.49 -0.66
N ILE A 131 26.95 -3.47 -0.34
CA ILE A 131 26.70 -4.39 0.80
C ILE A 131 26.74 -3.61 2.11
N GLU A 132 27.74 -2.77 2.29
CA GLU A 132 27.86 -1.88 3.45
C GLU A 132 26.65 -0.94 3.55
N TYR A 133 26.20 -0.37 2.42
CA TYR A 133 25.01 0.46 2.39
C TYR A 133 23.75 -0.32 2.80
N ALA A 134 23.53 -1.51 2.25
CA ALA A 134 22.37 -2.36 2.58
C ALA A 134 22.37 -2.79 4.06
N GLN A 135 23.55 -2.99 4.66
CA GLN A 135 23.69 -3.29 6.08
C GLN A 135 23.43 -2.06 6.98
N ALA A 136 23.89 -0.88 6.55
CA ALA A 136 23.70 0.36 7.29
C ALA A 136 22.27 0.91 7.17
N HIS A 137 21.57 0.59 6.08
CA HIS A 137 20.22 1.05 5.78
C HIS A 137 19.29 -0.14 5.46
N PRO A 138 19.05 -1.02 6.44
CA PRO A 138 18.22 -2.19 6.22
C PRO A 138 16.84 -1.75 5.72
N ARG A 139 16.36 -2.45 4.69
CA ARG A 139 15.04 -2.27 4.07
C ARG A 139 14.80 -0.95 3.33
N ALA A 140 15.78 -0.07 3.18
CA ALA A 140 15.60 1.23 2.52
C ALA A 140 14.98 1.13 1.10
N LEU A 141 15.42 0.18 0.28
CA LEU A 141 14.90 -0.03 -1.08
C LEU A 141 13.51 -0.64 -1.07
N VAL A 142 13.30 -1.71 -0.29
CA VAL A 142 12.02 -2.42 -0.28
C VAL A 142 10.92 -1.55 0.30
N ASP A 143 11.18 -0.84 1.40
CA ASP A 143 10.19 0.02 2.03
C ASP A 143 9.85 1.23 1.15
N PHE A 144 10.83 1.78 0.43
CA PHE A 144 10.57 2.83 -0.56
C PHE A 144 9.62 2.37 -1.67
N PHE A 145 9.90 1.24 -2.35
CA PHE A 145 9.03 0.76 -3.42
C PHE A 145 7.66 0.31 -2.90
N VAL A 146 7.59 -0.24 -1.68
CA VAL A 146 6.31 -0.56 -1.05
C VAL A 146 5.49 0.71 -0.79
N LYS A 147 6.10 1.78 -0.27
CA LYS A 147 5.44 3.08 -0.08
C LYS A 147 4.97 3.70 -1.39
N VAL A 148 5.78 3.64 -2.45
CA VAL A 148 5.38 4.09 -3.79
C VAL A 148 4.10 3.39 -4.26
N GLU A 149 4.03 2.08 -4.09
CA GLU A 149 2.84 1.29 -4.44
C GLU A 149 1.64 1.56 -3.53
N MET A 150 1.91 1.79 -2.23
CA MET A 150 0.91 2.19 -1.25
C MET A 150 0.27 3.53 -1.62
N ASN A 151 1.08 4.54 -1.96
CA ASN A 151 0.60 5.85 -2.41
C ASN A 151 -0.24 5.77 -3.69
N ARG A 152 0.12 4.89 -4.62
CA ARG A 152 -0.70 4.62 -5.82
C ARG A 152 -2.07 4.03 -5.44
N ALA A 153 -2.10 3.10 -4.49
CA ALA A 153 -3.35 2.50 -4.00
C ALA A 153 -4.21 3.55 -3.27
N ILE A 154 -3.61 4.38 -2.42
CA ILE A 154 -4.29 5.49 -1.72
C ILE A 154 -4.87 6.49 -2.72
N ALA A 155 -4.09 6.94 -3.71
CA ALA A 155 -4.55 7.88 -4.73
C ALA A 155 -5.66 7.31 -5.63
N GLN A 156 -5.77 5.98 -5.71
CA GLN A 156 -6.91 5.32 -6.36
C GLN A 156 -8.14 5.33 -5.44
N LEU A 157 -7.96 5.06 -4.15
CA LEU A 157 -9.02 5.11 -3.15
C LEU A 157 -9.59 6.52 -2.97
N GLU A 158 -8.82 7.59 -3.19
CA GLU A 158 -9.37 8.96 -3.22
C GLU A 158 -10.36 9.20 -4.37
N LYS A 159 -10.24 8.44 -5.46
CA LYS A 159 -11.08 8.57 -6.66
C LYS A 159 -12.26 7.61 -6.67
N ASP A 160 -12.06 6.42 -6.11
CA ASP A 160 -13.02 5.33 -6.15
C ASP A 160 -12.99 4.56 -4.82
N TYR A 161 -14.01 4.77 -4.01
CA TYR A 161 -14.16 4.20 -2.67
C TYR A 161 -15.61 3.80 -2.40
N SER A 162 -15.82 2.97 -1.37
CA SER A 162 -17.15 2.55 -0.94
C SER A 162 -17.86 3.71 -0.23
N SER A 163 -18.90 4.26 -0.85
CA SER A 163 -19.78 5.25 -0.19
C SER A 163 -20.47 4.65 1.03
N VAL A 164 -20.80 3.35 1.01
CA VAL A 164 -21.39 2.65 2.16
C VAL A 164 -20.49 2.77 3.38
N VAL A 165 -19.19 2.53 3.24
CA VAL A 165 -18.25 2.65 4.36
C VAL A 165 -18.06 4.11 4.76
N MET A 166 -17.88 5.02 3.78
CA MET A 166 -17.70 6.43 4.04
C MET A 166 -18.86 7.04 4.82
N ASP A 167 -20.08 6.82 4.35
CA ASP A 167 -21.29 7.46 4.89
C ASP A 167 -21.59 6.95 6.31
N ASN A 168 -21.54 5.63 6.56
CA ASN A 168 -21.77 5.08 7.90
C ASN A 168 -20.71 5.56 8.91
N LEU A 169 -19.43 5.57 8.54
CA LEU A 169 -18.37 6.05 9.44
C LEU A 169 -18.49 7.55 9.72
N LYS A 170 -18.90 8.34 8.73
CA LYS A 170 -19.08 9.77 8.89
C LYS A 170 -20.26 10.07 9.81
N ASP A 171 -21.40 9.44 9.57
CA ASP A 171 -22.65 9.74 10.25
C ASP A 171 -22.69 9.20 11.69
N HIS A 172 -22.13 8.01 11.94
CA HIS A 172 -22.22 7.36 13.25
C HIS A 172 -20.94 7.47 14.09
N TYR A 173 -19.79 7.71 13.46
CA TYR A 173 -18.51 7.74 14.16
C TYR A 173 -17.77 9.07 14.05
N ASP A 174 -18.20 10.07 13.26
CA ASP A 174 -17.42 11.28 12.97
C ASP A 174 -16.01 10.94 12.39
N LEU A 175 -15.96 9.93 11.51
CA LEU A 175 -14.74 9.43 10.87
C LEU A 175 -14.91 9.38 9.34
N MET A 176 -13.80 9.52 8.61
CA MET A 176 -13.80 9.25 7.17
C MET A 176 -12.76 8.19 6.83
N LEU A 177 -13.10 7.26 5.95
CA LEU A 177 -12.19 6.20 5.50
C LEU A 177 -12.53 5.81 4.06
N ASN A 178 -11.54 5.86 3.17
CA ASN A 178 -11.71 5.46 1.79
C ASN A 178 -11.45 3.94 1.68
N ALA A 179 -12.47 3.13 1.94
CA ALA A 179 -12.41 1.69 1.74
C ALA A 179 -12.58 1.32 0.26
N PRO A 180 -12.05 0.16 -0.21
CA PRO A 180 -12.25 -0.29 -1.58
C PRO A 180 -13.73 -0.32 -1.99
N ALA A 181 -14.04 0.16 -3.21
CA ALA A 181 -15.42 0.33 -3.68
C ALA A 181 -16.28 -0.94 -3.66
N ASN A 182 -15.66 -2.13 -3.69
CA ASN A 182 -16.37 -3.41 -3.62
C ASN A 182 -16.77 -3.83 -2.18
N MET A 183 -16.38 -3.07 -1.14
CA MET A 183 -16.83 -3.30 0.24
C MET A 183 -18.26 -2.77 0.42
N THR A 184 -19.22 -3.61 0.05
CA THR A 184 -20.66 -3.25 -0.01
C THR A 184 -21.51 -3.96 1.02
N TYR A 185 -20.99 -5.02 1.64
CA TYR A 185 -21.64 -5.70 2.77
C TYR A 185 -21.18 -5.03 4.05
N TYR A 186 -22.10 -4.73 4.95
CA TYR A 186 -21.76 -4.10 6.22
C TYR A 186 -22.70 -4.51 7.34
N ARG A 187 -22.23 -4.29 8.57
CA ARG A 187 -23.00 -4.33 9.80
C ARG A 187 -22.50 -3.23 10.69
N ASP A 188 -23.42 -2.39 11.14
CA ASP A 188 -23.14 -1.30 12.06
C ASP A 188 -23.88 -1.51 13.37
N THR A 189 -23.17 -1.36 14.48
CA THR A 189 -23.63 -1.59 15.84
C THR A 189 -23.00 -0.55 16.76
N THR A 190 -23.31 -0.58 18.05
CA THR A 190 -22.72 0.37 19.01
C THR A 190 -21.20 0.20 19.08
N ASP A 191 -20.48 1.29 18.76
CA ASP A 191 -19.01 1.38 18.80
C ASP A 191 -18.26 0.36 17.92
N PHE A 192 -18.94 -0.30 16.99
CA PHE A 192 -18.36 -1.31 16.10
C PHE A 192 -19.05 -1.31 14.73
N PHE A 193 -18.23 -1.09 13.70
CA PHE A 193 -18.58 -1.16 12.29
C PHE A 193 -17.77 -2.27 11.62
N TRP A 194 -18.42 -3.10 10.80
CA TRP A 194 -17.78 -4.09 9.95
C TRP A 194 -18.25 -3.92 8.51
N ALA A 195 -17.32 -4.04 7.56
CA ALA A 195 -17.59 -4.10 6.15
C ALA A 195 -16.77 -5.18 5.44
N SER A 196 -17.29 -5.69 4.32
CA SER A 196 -16.66 -6.77 3.59
C SER A 196 -16.94 -6.69 2.10
N ASN A 197 -16.01 -7.22 1.31
CA ASN A 197 -16.26 -7.52 -0.10
C ASN A 197 -17.05 -8.82 -0.30
N ASN A 198 -17.24 -9.62 0.76
CA ASN A 198 -17.92 -10.92 0.75
C ASN A 198 -17.52 -11.84 -0.42
N ALA A 199 -16.25 -11.77 -0.83
CA ALA A 199 -15.76 -12.51 -1.98
C ALA A 199 -15.59 -14.00 -1.63
N ASN A 200 -15.92 -14.89 -2.57
CA ASN A 200 -15.71 -16.33 -2.41
C ASN A 200 -14.22 -16.69 -2.30
N THR A 201 -13.35 -15.90 -2.94
CA THR A 201 -11.90 -16.02 -2.87
C THR A 201 -11.29 -14.65 -2.56
N GLY A 202 -10.26 -14.61 -1.72
CA GLY A 202 -9.66 -13.32 -1.34
C GLY A 202 -10.60 -12.42 -0.56
N ARG A 203 -11.44 -13.00 0.32
CA ARG A 203 -12.35 -12.23 1.17
C ARG A 203 -11.52 -11.27 2.00
N THR A 204 -11.86 -10.00 1.91
CA THR A 204 -11.22 -8.92 2.65
C THR A 204 -12.29 -8.24 3.45
N ASP A 205 -12.04 -8.11 4.73
CA ASP A 205 -12.92 -7.49 5.70
C ASP A 205 -12.22 -6.29 6.32
N LEU A 206 -13.02 -5.31 6.72
CA LEU A 206 -12.60 -4.10 7.38
C LEU A 206 -13.47 -3.92 8.62
N ILE A 207 -12.86 -3.61 9.75
CA ILE A 207 -13.57 -3.20 10.95
C ILE A 207 -13.10 -1.84 11.41
N VAL A 208 -14.02 -1.07 11.98
CA VAL A 208 -13.72 0.15 12.72
C VAL A 208 -14.42 0.06 14.06
N TYR A 209 -13.68 0.29 15.15
CA TYR A 209 -14.27 0.34 16.47
C TYR A 209 -13.58 1.38 17.34
N THR A 210 -14.28 1.81 18.40
CA THR A 210 -13.74 2.82 19.30
C THR A 210 -13.87 2.39 20.76
N PHE A 211 -12.98 2.90 21.61
CA PHE A 211 -13.09 2.72 23.06
C PHE A 211 -12.47 3.92 23.79
N PRO A 212 -12.87 4.21 25.04
CA PRO A 212 -12.36 5.35 25.78
C PRO A 212 -10.84 5.30 25.96
N TYR A 213 -10.17 6.45 25.80
CA TYR A 213 -8.76 6.58 26.17
C TYR A 213 -8.67 6.86 27.67
N THR A 214 -8.03 5.96 28.42
CA THR A 214 -7.93 6.04 29.89
C THR A 214 -6.56 6.52 30.36
N ASP A 215 -5.48 6.01 29.77
CA ASP A 215 -4.13 6.28 30.22
C ASP A 215 -3.06 5.90 29.17
N PRO A 216 -1.80 6.31 29.34
CA PRO A 216 -0.73 6.05 28.36
C PRO A 216 -0.44 4.56 28.08
N ASN A 217 -0.79 3.62 28.97
CA ASN A 217 -0.57 2.19 28.72
C ASN A 217 -1.55 1.61 27.69
N THR A 218 -2.48 2.42 27.19
CA THR A 218 -3.39 2.06 26.10
C THR A 218 -2.66 1.66 24.82
N PHE A 219 -1.47 2.23 24.55
CA PHE A 219 -0.71 2.01 23.32
C PHE A 219 0.42 0.98 23.48
N THR A 220 0.12 -0.16 24.12
CA THR A 220 0.99 -1.34 24.20
C THR A 220 0.42 -2.49 23.38
N ALA A 221 1.28 -3.39 22.90
CA ALA A 221 0.84 -4.53 22.11
C ALA A 221 -0.11 -5.43 22.90
N GLU A 222 0.20 -5.68 24.17
CA GLU A 222 -0.56 -6.54 25.08
C GLU A 222 -1.98 -5.99 25.29
N TYR A 223 -2.10 -4.71 25.64
CA TYR A 223 -3.40 -4.08 25.89
C TYR A 223 -4.25 -4.05 24.62
N LEU A 224 -3.65 -3.65 23.50
CA LEU A 224 -4.38 -3.54 22.24
C LEU A 224 -4.84 -4.90 21.71
N VAL A 225 -4.05 -5.97 21.88
CA VAL A 225 -4.47 -7.34 21.54
C VAL A 225 -5.60 -7.82 22.46
N GLU A 226 -5.54 -7.55 23.76
CA GLU A 226 -6.63 -7.90 24.69
C GLU A 226 -7.94 -7.18 24.31
N LYS A 227 -7.86 -5.87 24.00
CA LYS A 227 -9.01 -5.10 23.55
C LYS A 227 -9.55 -5.60 22.21
N ARG A 228 -8.67 -5.88 21.25
CA ARG A 228 -9.03 -6.49 19.97
C ARG A 228 -9.82 -7.77 20.21
N ASP A 229 -9.26 -8.73 20.95
CA ASP A 229 -9.89 -10.03 21.17
C ASP A 229 -11.25 -9.92 21.89
N SER A 230 -11.39 -8.98 22.84
CA SER A 230 -12.69 -8.67 23.47
C SER A 230 -13.72 -8.16 22.46
N VAL A 231 -13.34 -7.23 21.60
CA VAL A 231 -14.24 -6.65 20.58
C VAL A 231 -14.61 -7.69 19.52
N LEU A 232 -13.65 -8.46 19.03
CA LEU A 232 -13.88 -9.48 18.01
C LEU A 232 -14.76 -10.62 18.54
N LYS A 233 -14.55 -11.06 19.79
CA LYS A 233 -15.40 -12.09 20.40
C LYS A 233 -16.87 -11.67 20.48
N ALA A 234 -17.14 -10.42 20.86
CA ALA A 234 -18.49 -9.91 20.99
C ALA A 234 -19.18 -9.71 19.63
N ASN A 235 -18.41 -9.32 18.61
CA ASN A 235 -18.97 -8.86 17.35
C ASN A 235 -18.85 -9.86 16.20
N LEU A 236 -17.83 -10.71 16.15
CA LEU A 236 -17.58 -11.61 15.01
C LEU A 236 -17.76 -13.08 15.43
N PRO A 237 -19.01 -13.55 15.64
CA PRO A 237 -19.28 -14.95 15.83
C PRO A 237 -19.00 -15.74 14.54
N GLY A 238 -18.61 -17.00 14.68
CA GLY A 238 -18.46 -17.90 13.56
C GLY A 238 -19.76 -18.61 13.19
N ALA A 239 -19.65 -19.53 12.22
CA ALA A 239 -20.80 -20.29 11.73
C ALA A 239 -21.27 -21.38 12.72
N PHE A 240 -20.41 -21.78 13.66
CA PHE A 240 -20.69 -22.84 14.63
C PHE A 240 -21.07 -22.26 16.01
N PRO A 241 -21.86 -22.99 16.83
CA PRO A 241 -22.13 -22.60 18.21
C PRO A 241 -20.84 -22.31 18.99
N ASP A 242 -20.85 -21.23 19.78
CA ASP A 242 -19.73 -20.77 20.61
C ASP A 242 -18.43 -20.44 19.85
N SER A 243 -18.48 -20.35 18.52
CA SER A 243 -17.32 -19.94 17.70
C SER A 243 -17.22 -18.42 17.56
N TYR A 244 -16.00 -17.88 17.60
CA TYR A 244 -15.75 -16.45 17.52
C TYR A 244 -14.33 -16.14 17.03
N MET A 245 -14.11 -14.94 16.50
CA MET A 245 -12.80 -14.51 16.04
C MET A 245 -11.90 -14.03 17.20
N THR A 246 -10.62 -14.36 17.14
CA THR A 246 -9.57 -13.93 18.09
C THR A 246 -8.22 -13.83 17.39
N THR A 247 -7.21 -13.27 18.07
CA THR A 247 -5.81 -13.27 17.64
C THR A 247 -5.19 -14.68 17.74
N GLU A 248 -4.42 -15.09 16.74
CA GLU A 248 -3.60 -16.31 16.81
C GLU A 248 -2.29 -16.02 17.53
N SER A 249 -2.26 -16.30 18.83
CA SER A 249 -1.13 -16.02 19.71
C SER A 249 0.13 -16.85 19.44
N ARG A 250 0.03 -17.99 18.74
CA ARG A 250 1.18 -18.88 18.49
C ARG A 250 2.30 -18.25 17.67
N PHE A 251 1.99 -17.24 16.85
CA PHE A 251 2.95 -16.56 15.98
C PHE A 251 3.32 -15.16 16.48
N GLY A 252 2.77 -14.74 17.62
CA GLY A 252 2.93 -13.38 18.14
C GLY A 252 2.23 -12.32 17.30
N VAL A 253 2.33 -11.07 17.75
CA VAL A 253 1.86 -9.88 17.04
C VAL A 253 3.00 -8.88 17.01
N GLU A 254 3.24 -8.29 15.85
CA GLU A 254 4.19 -7.22 15.69
C GLU A 254 3.51 -5.88 15.96
N TYR A 255 4.13 -5.04 16.80
CA TYR A 255 3.68 -3.68 17.06
C TYR A 255 4.74 -2.69 16.59
N THR A 256 4.34 -1.79 15.68
CA THR A 256 5.23 -0.77 15.11
C THR A 256 4.57 0.61 15.20
N PRO A 257 5.29 1.64 15.69
CA PRO A 257 4.79 3.01 15.64
C PRO A 257 5.04 3.60 14.25
N ILE A 258 4.03 4.29 13.71
CA ILE A 258 4.15 5.10 12.50
C ILE A 258 3.59 6.51 12.75
N THR A 259 3.78 7.41 11.78
CA THR A 259 3.19 8.75 11.80
C THR A 259 2.19 8.88 10.65
N VAL A 260 0.93 9.15 10.98
CA VAL A 260 -0.14 9.43 10.00
C VAL A 260 -0.66 10.83 10.27
N ASN A 261 -0.72 11.69 9.24
CA ASN A 261 -1.18 13.07 9.35
C ASN A 261 -0.46 13.92 10.42
N GLY A 262 0.81 13.59 10.69
CA GLY A 262 1.65 14.24 11.72
C GLY A 262 1.36 13.77 13.15
N LYS A 263 0.53 12.73 13.34
CA LYS A 263 0.18 12.18 14.64
C LYS A 263 0.61 10.73 14.77
N TYR A 264 0.81 10.29 16.00
CA TYR A 264 1.12 8.90 16.33
C TYR A 264 0.03 7.94 15.84
N CYS A 265 0.45 6.82 15.26
CA CYS A 265 -0.40 5.68 14.95
C CYS A 265 0.33 4.41 15.34
N GLY A 266 -0.28 3.60 16.21
CA GLY A 266 0.21 2.26 16.51
C GLY A 266 -0.27 1.28 15.46
N VAL A 267 0.63 0.45 14.93
CA VAL A 267 0.27 -0.56 13.94
C VAL A 267 0.50 -1.96 14.48
N LEU A 268 -0.56 -2.76 14.53
CA LEU A 268 -0.47 -4.18 14.82
C LEU A 268 -0.51 -4.99 13.53
N ARG A 269 0.37 -5.97 13.41
CA ARG A 269 0.33 -7.00 12.35
C ARG A 269 0.38 -8.37 12.98
N GLY A 270 -0.46 -9.27 12.51
CA GLY A 270 -0.49 -10.62 13.05
C GLY A 270 -1.50 -11.50 12.32
N LEU A 271 -1.80 -12.63 12.95
CA LEU A 271 -2.75 -13.59 12.45
C LEU A 271 -4.02 -13.59 13.29
N TRP A 272 -5.17 -13.73 12.64
CA TRP A 272 -6.45 -14.00 13.28
C TRP A 272 -6.83 -15.46 13.06
N LYS A 273 -7.65 -15.99 13.95
CA LYS A 273 -8.28 -17.30 13.83
C LYS A 273 -9.69 -17.27 14.37
N MET A 274 -10.49 -18.24 13.96
CA MET A 274 -11.73 -18.57 14.64
C MET A 274 -11.46 -19.60 15.74
N VAL A 275 -11.99 -19.36 16.93
CA VAL A 275 -12.14 -20.38 17.95
C VAL A 275 -13.31 -21.27 17.54
N GLY A 276 -13.14 -22.60 17.57
CA GLY A 276 -14.18 -23.55 17.17
C GLY A 276 -14.36 -23.74 15.66
N ASP A 277 -13.46 -23.19 14.85
CA ASP A 277 -13.43 -23.35 13.39
C ASP A 277 -11.97 -23.29 12.88
N MET A 278 -11.70 -23.70 11.64
CA MET A 278 -10.37 -23.75 11.03
C MET A 278 -10.04 -22.49 10.20
N MET A 279 -10.94 -21.51 10.18
CA MET A 279 -10.72 -20.25 9.48
C MET A 279 -9.66 -19.38 10.18
N GLY A 280 -8.83 -18.73 9.39
CA GLY A 280 -7.82 -17.79 9.86
C GLY A 280 -7.13 -17.06 8.71
N GLY A 281 -6.26 -16.13 9.05
CA GLY A 281 -5.51 -15.35 8.07
C GLY A 281 -4.79 -14.16 8.68
N PRO A 282 -4.17 -13.31 7.86
CA PRO A 282 -3.47 -12.12 8.32
C PRO A 282 -4.41 -10.95 8.61
N PHE A 283 -4.00 -10.07 9.52
CA PHE A 283 -4.60 -8.77 9.77
C PHE A 283 -3.54 -7.67 9.91
N VAL A 284 -3.97 -6.43 9.67
CA VAL A 284 -3.22 -5.22 9.98
C VAL A 284 -4.18 -4.18 10.57
N SER A 285 -3.77 -3.52 11.65
CA SER A 285 -4.61 -2.60 12.41
C SER A 285 -3.90 -1.28 12.64
N HIS A 286 -4.55 -0.17 12.32
CA HIS A 286 -4.13 1.19 12.65
C HIS A 286 -4.90 1.68 13.88
N VAL A 287 -4.17 2.00 14.94
CA VAL A 287 -4.69 2.45 16.23
C VAL A 287 -4.29 3.91 16.43
N ARG A 288 -5.27 4.80 16.54
CA ARG A 288 -5.04 6.25 16.63
C ARG A 288 -5.85 6.88 17.76
N LEU A 289 -5.29 7.92 18.38
CA LEU A 289 -5.99 8.70 19.39
C LEU A 289 -6.82 9.80 18.73
N ASP A 290 -8.14 9.75 18.91
CA ASP A 290 -9.05 10.85 18.64
C ASP A 290 -9.11 11.77 19.87
N GLU A 291 -8.19 12.74 19.89
CA GLU A 291 -8.02 13.69 21.00
C GLU A 291 -9.28 14.53 21.26
N LYS A 292 -10.07 14.84 20.23
CA LYS A 292 -11.27 15.69 20.34
C LYS A 292 -12.36 15.00 21.16
N ASN A 293 -12.51 13.69 20.97
CA ASN A 293 -13.54 12.89 21.63
C ASN A 293 -12.98 12.00 22.76
N ASN A 294 -11.70 12.16 23.12
CA ASN A 294 -11.00 11.37 24.14
C ASN A 294 -11.21 9.85 24.02
N ARG A 295 -11.04 9.33 22.80
CA ARG A 295 -11.21 7.90 22.49
C ARG A 295 -10.10 7.40 21.58
N VAL A 296 -9.86 6.10 21.65
CA VAL A 296 -9.04 5.39 20.67
C VAL A 296 -9.93 4.94 19.53
N VAL A 297 -9.46 5.15 18.30
CA VAL A 297 -10.07 4.66 17.08
C VAL A 297 -9.17 3.58 16.50
N VAL A 298 -9.75 2.42 16.25
CA VAL A 298 -9.07 1.31 15.58
C VAL A 298 -9.72 1.10 14.22
N ALA A 299 -8.92 1.12 13.16
CA ALA A 299 -9.32 0.64 11.85
C ALA A 299 -8.44 -0.56 11.48
N GLU A 300 -9.05 -1.70 11.19
CA GLU A 300 -8.33 -2.95 10.93
C GLU A 300 -8.84 -3.62 9.67
N GLY A 301 -7.92 -4.09 8.85
CA GLY A 301 -8.19 -4.94 7.70
C GLY A 301 -7.72 -6.36 7.97
N PHE A 302 -8.53 -7.36 7.61
CA PHE A 302 -8.14 -8.76 7.69
C PHE A 302 -8.59 -9.54 6.46
N VAL A 303 -7.86 -10.62 6.14
CA VAL A 303 -8.04 -11.38 4.91
C VAL A 303 -8.28 -12.86 5.22
N PHE A 304 -9.31 -13.43 4.59
CA PHE A 304 -9.52 -14.87 4.48
C PHE A 304 -9.28 -15.31 3.03
N ALA A 305 -8.16 -15.98 2.79
CA ALA A 305 -7.74 -16.42 1.46
C ALA A 305 -6.88 -17.70 1.53
N PRO A 306 -7.44 -18.86 1.94
CA PRO A 306 -6.65 -20.06 2.22
C PRO A 306 -5.85 -20.57 1.00
N GLU A 307 -6.38 -20.41 -0.21
CA GLU A 307 -5.83 -21.03 -1.44
C GLU A 307 -4.91 -20.12 -2.26
N THR A 308 -4.66 -18.89 -1.81
CA THR A 308 -3.89 -17.90 -2.58
C THR A 308 -2.91 -17.11 -1.72
N ASP A 309 -1.94 -16.49 -2.38
CA ASP A 309 -1.08 -15.45 -1.80
C ASP A 309 -1.93 -14.32 -1.20
N LYS A 310 -1.52 -13.83 -0.02
CA LYS A 310 -2.26 -12.87 0.81
C LYS A 310 -1.65 -11.48 0.78
N ARG A 311 -0.37 -11.35 0.39
CA ARG A 311 0.39 -10.09 0.36
C ARG A 311 -0.38 -8.94 -0.30
N ASN A 312 -0.88 -9.17 -1.51
CA ASN A 312 -1.55 -8.10 -2.27
C ASN A 312 -2.92 -7.74 -1.67
N PHE A 313 -3.64 -8.69 -1.08
CA PHE A 313 -4.91 -8.41 -0.39
C PHE A 313 -4.67 -7.55 0.86
N ILE A 314 -3.69 -7.94 1.68
CA ILE A 314 -3.33 -7.19 2.89
C ILE A 314 -2.85 -5.79 2.56
N ARG A 315 -1.95 -5.63 1.59
CA ARG A 315 -1.48 -4.30 1.20
C ARG A 315 -2.57 -3.39 0.64
N ARG A 316 -3.54 -3.96 -0.09
CA ARG A 316 -4.67 -3.18 -0.60
C ARG A 316 -5.57 -2.69 0.52
N ILE A 317 -5.83 -3.50 1.55
CA ILE A 317 -6.64 -3.04 2.68
C ILE A 317 -5.85 -2.12 3.62
N GLU A 318 -4.55 -2.36 3.79
CA GLU A 318 -3.64 -1.48 4.51
C GLU A 318 -3.64 -0.06 3.92
N ALA A 319 -3.63 0.06 2.59
CA ALA A 319 -3.78 1.35 1.90
C ALA A 319 -5.04 2.10 2.34
N ALA A 320 -6.16 1.41 2.54
CA ALA A 320 -7.38 2.03 3.05
C ALA A 320 -7.18 2.55 4.48
N LEU A 321 -6.47 1.83 5.35
CA LEU A 321 -6.22 2.25 6.74
C LEU A 321 -5.41 3.55 6.83
N TYR A 322 -4.51 3.81 5.88
CA TYR A 322 -3.80 5.09 5.77
C TYR A 322 -4.74 6.26 5.42
N THR A 323 -5.91 5.99 4.83
CA THR A 323 -6.88 7.04 4.49
C THR A 323 -7.81 7.44 5.63
N LEU A 324 -7.69 6.81 6.81
CA LEU A 324 -8.48 7.13 7.98
C LEU A 324 -8.25 8.60 8.38
N ARG A 325 -9.32 9.38 8.44
CA ARG A 325 -9.28 10.76 8.91
C ARG A 325 -10.15 10.88 10.15
N LEU A 326 -9.52 11.34 11.23
CA LEU A 326 -10.16 11.64 12.50
C LEU A 326 -10.78 13.05 12.46
N PRO A 327 -11.62 13.43 13.45
CA PRO A 327 -12.11 14.80 13.55
C PRO A 327 -10.98 15.84 13.51
N GLY A 328 -11.11 16.82 12.62
CA GLY A 328 -10.07 17.83 12.36
C GLY A 328 -9.04 17.44 11.29
N GLU A 329 -9.21 16.29 10.62
CA GLU A 329 -8.33 15.83 9.54
C GLU A 329 -9.04 15.64 8.19
N PHE A 330 -10.32 15.99 8.08
CA PHE A 330 -11.14 15.67 6.90
C PHE A 330 -10.59 16.30 5.61
N ASP A 331 -9.93 17.46 5.69
CA ASP A 331 -9.32 18.16 4.56
C ASP A 331 -7.83 17.81 4.33
N LYS A 332 -7.23 16.93 5.14
CA LYS A 332 -5.82 16.54 4.98
C LYS A 332 -5.65 15.51 3.85
N SER A 333 -4.55 15.65 3.10
CA SER A 333 -4.07 14.64 2.14
C SER A 333 -3.65 13.37 2.86
N VAL A 334 -3.79 12.22 2.19
CA VAL A 334 -3.56 10.87 2.74
C VAL A 334 -2.29 10.20 2.21
N GLU A 335 -1.31 10.96 1.70
CA GLU A 335 -0.08 10.41 1.10
C GLU A 335 1.03 10.11 2.13
N GLU A 336 1.70 8.95 1.97
CA GLU A 336 2.89 8.60 2.74
C GLU A 336 4.15 9.31 2.21
N LYS A 337 5.01 9.75 3.13
CA LYS A 337 6.28 10.37 2.77
C LYS A 337 7.29 9.32 2.29
N LEU A 338 7.93 9.60 1.16
CA LEU A 338 9.04 8.80 0.65
C LEU A 338 10.37 9.18 1.33
N ASP A 339 11.16 8.18 1.69
CA ASP A 339 12.37 8.35 2.51
C ASP A 339 13.66 8.57 1.69
N ILE A 340 13.61 8.29 0.39
CA ILE A 340 14.72 8.56 -0.54
C ILE A 340 14.54 9.99 -1.09
N PRO A 341 15.60 10.79 -1.22
CA PRO A 341 15.50 12.13 -1.80
C PRO A 341 15.18 12.10 -3.30
N GLU A 342 14.30 13.00 -3.75
CA GLU A 342 14.03 13.19 -5.16
C GLU A 342 15.24 13.86 -5.83
N SER A 343 15.60 13.38 -7.03
CA SER A 343 16.64 13.98 -7.86
C SER A 343 16.30 15.42 -8.19
N LYS A 344 17.23 16.33 -7.88
CA LYS A 344 17.12 17.73 -8.31
C LYS A 344 17.32 17.74 -9.84
N LYS A 345 16.28 18.19 -10.56
CA LYS A 345 16.34 18.40 -12.01
C LYS A 345 17.36 19.48 -12.37
#